data_AF-A0A9D1JDD5-F1
#
_entry.id   AF-A0A9D1JDD5-F1
#
_cell.length_a   1.000
_cell.length_b   1.000
_cell.length_c   1.000
_cell.angle_alpha   90.00
_cell.angle_beta   90.00
_cell.angle_gamma   90.00
#
_symmetry.space_group_name_H-M   'P 1'
#
loop_
_entity.id
_entity.type
_entity.pdbx_description
1 polymer ?
#
loop_
_entity_poly.entity_id
_entity_poly.type
_entity_poly.pdbx_seq_one_letter_code
_entity_poly.pdbx_strand_id
1 'polypeptide(L)'
;MRLRKYYIGLGILLLMITIMSSYHYMKVEAVKEGYSEAVISDQWDWIIAEQVNKNPIVIEVDGTILSAETGHAYLSRSGEVMIPSEVLREGMRCATRFYDGNRLIAEKNTRRLDLVLSSSDTLSLEDDGSIENPLVIKGDSLFIAASVAANALQYDMEWNQQERWIRFKDRNPTLASLPVQYDQRMAGRSPVVRDQGSENTCWAYVACETLEASLLPEEHLIFSEDHMVKNNSFYRTAQEGGEYSIAMSYLLAWQGPVQLGEESSTVPVKHVQEIQLIPKKDLEKIKEAVYLYGGIQSSLYFDLANETSESIYYNKTTNSYCYIGTEKPNHDIVIVGWDDAYPKENFNTPLQGNGAFLCQNSWGNEFGDNGYFWISYYDSNIGINNVAYTKVEPTTNYSGIYQSDLCGMLATAGFESDQAYFANVFTATRNESLSAAGFYAVGVNTEYEVYVISEFSGVESLSGGKKVAEGVLSNEGYYTIDFNEEIGVTEGTRFAVVVKIKTPGNEYPVAVESIAGQNFAHHVDISDGEGYISASMSEWKNTEQHYQSNVCLKVYTK
;
A
#
# COMPACT_ATOMS: atom_id res chain seq x y z
N MET A 1 43.55 -65.82 45.44
CA MET A 1 44.50 -64.84 44.86
C MET A 1 44.59 -64.84 43.31
N ARG A 2 43.92 -65.75 42.58
CA ARG A 2 44.00 -65.80 41.10
C ARG A 2 42.92 -65.00 40.33
N LEU A 3 41.73 -64.74 40.90
CA LEU A 3 40.68 -63.96 40.20
C LEU A 3 40.90 -62.43 40.21
N ARG A 4 41.58 -61.88 41.23
CA ARG A 4 41.81 -60.42 41.35
C ARG A 4 42.72 -59.85 40.24
N LYS A 5 43.60 -60.69 39.66
CA LYS A 5 44.46 -60.30 38.52
C LYS A 5 43.69 -60.25 37.19
N TYR A 6 42.64 -61.05 37.04
CA TYR A 6 41.79 -61.03 35.84
C TYR A 6 40.91 -59.78 35.78
N TYR A 7 40.34 -59.34 36.90
CA TYR A 7 39.54 -58.10 36.93
C TYR A 7 40.38 -56.84 36.70
N ILE A 8 41.63 -56.83 37.18
CA ILE A 8 42.57 -55.73 36.88
C ILE A 8 42.96 -55.73 35.40
N GLY A 9 43.21 -56.90 34.81
CA GLY A 9 43.48 -57.03 33.37
C GLY A 9 42.30 -56.60 32.50
N LEU A 10 41.08 -56.99 32.86
CA LEU A 10 39.85 -56.61 32.16
C LEU A 10 39.58 -55.10 32.27
N GLY A 11 39.84 -54.50 33.43
CA GLY A 11 39.72 -53.06 33.63
C GLY A 11 40.71 -52.26 32.78
N ILE A 12 41.95 -52.71 32.66
CA ILE A 12 42.96 -52.07 31.80
C ILE A 12 42.59 -52.22 30.31
N LEU A 13 42.05 -53.37 29.91
CA LEU A 13 41.60 -53.59 28.53
C LEU A 13 40.41 -52.68 28.18
N LEU A 14 39.42 -52.57 29.06
CA LEU A 14 38.27 -51.67 28.87
C LEU A 14 38.70 -50.20 28.83
N LEU A 15 39.68 -49.80 29.65
CA LEU A 15 40.27 -48.47 29.62
C LEU A 15 41.00 -48.19 28.30
N MET A 16 41.78 -49.16 27.79
CA MET A 16 42.44 -49.01 26.48
C MET A 16 41.44 -48.95 25.32
N ILE A 17 40.35 -49.72 25.39
CA ILE A 17 39.27 -49.66 24.39
C ILE A 17 38.55 -48.30 24.43
N THR A 18 38.29 -47.76 25.63
CA THR A 18 37.66 -46.43 25.77
C THR A 18 38.60 -45.30 25.35
N ILE A 19 39.91 -45.43 25.59
CA ILE A 19 40.92 -44.48 25.08
C ILE A 19 41.06 -44.59 23.56
N MET A 20 41.05 -45.79 22.98
CA MET A 20 41.07 -45.96 21.52
C MET A 20 39.79 -45.45 20.86
N SER A 21 38.61 -45.70 21.46
CA SER A 21 37.34 -45.23 20.91
C SER A 21 37.23 -43.70 21.03
N SER A 22 37.71 -43.11 22.13
CA SER A 22 37.78 -41.66 22.27
C SER A 22 38.83 -41.04 21.34
N TYR A 23 39.95 -41.71 21.06
CA TYR A 23 40.92 -41.26 20.05
C TYR A 23 40.36 -41.36 18.61
N HIS A 24 39.44 -42.30 18.36
CA HIS A 24 38.75 -42.42 17.07
C HIS A 24 37.64 -41.35 16.91
N TYR A 25 36.95 -40.97 17.99
CA TYR A 25 35.95 -39.90 18.01
C TYR A 25 36.55 -38.48 18.11
N MET A 26 37.74 -38.34 18.69
CA MET A 26 38.46 -37.06 18.81
C MET A 26 39.37 -36.78 17.62
N LYS A 27 39.21 -37.49 16.50
CA LYS A 27 39.79 -37.08 15.23
C LYS A 27 38.99 -35.91 14.68
N VAL A 28 39.03 -34.79 15.39
CA VAL A 28 38.89 -33.48 14.78
C VAL A 28 40.04 -33.42 13.79
N GLU A 29 39.73 -33.44 12.50
CA GLU A 29 40.70 -33.02 11.50
C GLU A 29 41.01 -31.55 11.80
N ALA A 30 42.09 -31.35 12.56
CA ALA A 30 42.70 -30.05 12.67
C ALA A 30 43.04 -29.61 11.26
N VAL A 31 42.44 -28.51 10.82
CA VAL A 31 42.79 -27.82 9.58
C VAL A 31 44.30 -27.65 9.57
N LYS A 32 44.98 -28.37 8.68
CA LYS A 32 46.40 -28.16 8.44
C LYS A 32 46.56 -26.79 7.79
N GLU A 33 47.42 -25.96 8.36
CA GLU A 33 47.91 -24.74 7.73
C GLU A 33 48.42 -25.09 6.31
N GLY A 34 47.76 -24.55 5.28
CA GLY A 34 48.14 -24.76 3.87
C GLY A 34 47.12 -25.42 2.94
N TYR A 35 45.85 -25.63 3.34
CA TYR A 35 44.77 -25.93 2.39
C TYR A 35 43.96 -24.67 2.07
N SER A 36 43.95 -24.27 0.79
CA SER A 36 43.03 -23.27 0.24
C SER A 36 41.67 -23.93 0.00
N GLU A 37 40.63 -23.29 0.54
CA GLU A 37 39.19 -23.56 0.34
C GLU A 37 38.67 -24.91 0.83
N ALA A 38 37.99 -24.88 1.98
CA ALA A 38 37.03 -25.92 2.32
C ALA A 38 35.90 -25.88 1.28
N VAL A 39 35.74 -26.96 0.51
CA VAL A 39 34.54 -27.16 -0.30
C VAL A 39 33.39 -27.39 0.68
N ILE A 40 32.61 -26.34 0.93
CA ILE A 40 31.37 -26.42 1.71
C ILE A 40 30.41 -27.28 0.88
N SER A 41 30.01 -28.43 1.42
CA SER A 41 29.01 -29.27 0.74
C SER A 41 27.63 -28.60 0.84
N ASP A 42 26.84 -28.67 -0.24
CA ASP A 42 25.45 -28.22 -0.37
C ASP A 42 24.51 -28.70 0.78
N GLN A 43 24.94 -29.69 1.57
CA GLN A 43 24.22 -30.19 2.76
C GLN A 43 24.22 -29.23 3.96
N TRP A 44 25.01 -28.15 3.97
CA TRP A 44 25.02 -27.18 5.08
C TRP A 44 24.05 -26.00 4.87
N ASP A 45 23.76 -25.63 3.62
CA ASP A 45 22.99 -24.43 3.30
C ASP A 45 21.55 -24.50 3.82
N TRP A 46 20.92 -25.69 3.77
CA TRP A 46 19.58 -25.86 4.33
C TRP A 46 19.54 -25.74 5.86
N ILE A 47 20.61 -26.15 6.57
CA ILE A 47 20.71 -26.01 8.04
C ILE A 47 20.88 -24.53 8.40
N ILE A 48 21.73 -23.83 7.64
CA ILE A 48 21.93 -22.40 7.79
C ILE A 48 20.61 -21.66 7.54
N ALA A 49 19.92 -21.98 6.45
CA ALA A 49 18.62 -21.41 6.11
C ALA A 49 17.57 -21.63 7.21
N GLU A 50 17.47 -22.85 7.75
CA GLU A 50 16.55 -23.15 8.86
C GLU A 50 16.87 -22.30 10.10
N GLN A 51 18.14 -22.09 10.41
CA GLN A 51 18.54 -21.31 11.58
C GLN A 51 18.34 -19.80 11.37
N VAL A 52 18.67 -19.27 10.18
CA VAL A 52 18.51 -17.85 9.84
C VAL A 52 17.02 -17.48 9.83
N ASN A 53 16.18 -18.31 9.20
CA ASN A 53 14.75 -18.05 9.02
C ASN A 53 13.91 -18.14 10.31
N LYS A 54 14.50 -18.46 11.47
CA LYS A 54 13.80 -18.41 12.77
C LYS A 54 13.46 -16.99 13.22
N ASN A 55 14.12 -15.99 12.65
CA ASN A 55 13.84 -14.58 12.92
C ASN A 55 13.79 -13.81 11.58
N PRO A 56 13.05 -12.70 11.51
CA PRO A 56 12.99 -11.89 10.30
C PRO A 56 14.37 -11.39 9.84
N ILE A 57 14.58 -11.39 8.53
CA ILE A 57 15.71 -10.72 7.89
C ILE A 57 15.31 -9.26 7.62
N VAL A 58 16.10 -8.32 8.14
CA VAL A 58 15.88 -6.88 7.93
C VAL A 58 16.29 -6.47 6.52
N ILE A 59 15.43 -5.72 5.84
CA ILE A 59 15.68 -5.22 4.48
C ILE A 59 15.88 -3.71 4.56
N GLU A 60 16.97 -3.22 3.99
CA GLU A 60 17.27 -1.79 3.90
C GLU A 60 17.58 -1.43 2.45
N VAL A 61 16.94 -0.37 1.94
CA VAL A 61 17.14 0.15 0.59
C VAL A 61 17.49 1.63 0.71
N ASP A 62 18.64 2.03 0.15
CA ASP A 62 19.12 3.43 0.11
C ASP A 62 19.16 4.12 1.50
N GLY A 63 19.43 3.34 2.55
CA GLY A 63 19.49 3.81 3.94
C GLY A 63 18.16 3.81 4.69
N THR A 64 17.07 3.40 4.04
CA THR A 64 15.75 3.25 4.65
C THR A 64 15.47 1.79 4.97
N ILE A 65 15.22 1.49 6.24
CA ILE A 65 14.75 0.17 6.69
C ILE A 65 13.27 0.04 6.32
N LEU A 66 12.91 -1.02 5.60
CA LEU A 66 11.54 -1.25 5.16
C LEU A 66 10.67 -1.75 6.32
N SER A 67 9.38 -1.39 6.28
CA SER A 67 8.41 -1.78 7.32
C SER A 67 8.16 -3.29 7.31
N ALA A 68 7.67 -3.83 8.43
CA ALA A 68 7.25 -5.22 8.49
C ALA A 68 6.11 -5.55 7.51
N GLU A 69 5.28 -4.56 7.15
CA GLU A 69 4.22 -4.70 6.15
C GLU A 69 4.74 -5.00 4.74
N THR A 70 5.99 -4.62 4.43
CA THR A 70 6.63 -4.97 3.14
C THR A 70 6.96 -6.47 3.06
N GLY A 71 6.69 -7.23 4.13
CA GLY A 71 7.03 -8.63 4.27
C GLY A 71 8.46 -8.87 4.76
N HIS A 72 8.80 -10.13 4.95
CA HIS A 72 10.11 -10.54 5.46
C HIS A 72 10.87 -11.36 4.42
N ALA A 73 12.13 -11.01 4.20
CA ALA A 73 13.03 -11.85 3.41
C ALA A 73 13.30 -13.18 4.11
N TYR A 74 13.62 -14.21 3.33
CA TYR A 74 14.06 -15.51 3.85
C TYR A 74 15.27 -16.03 3.08
N LEU A 75 16.12 -16.82 3.73
CA LEU A 75 17.21 -17.53 3.08
C LEU A 75 16.68 -18.84 2.48
N SER A 76 16.84 -19.04 1.17
CA SER A 76 16.46 -20.26 0.48
C SER A 76 17.34 -21.44 0.90
N ARG A 77 16.95 -22.66 0.54
CA ARG A 77 17.79 -23.85 0.80
C ARG A 77 19.09 -23.88 0.00
N SER A 78 19.17 -23.12 -1.08
CA SER A 78 20.38 -22.94 -1.90
C SER A 78 21.26 -21.78 -1.41
N GLY A 79 20.92 -21.15 -0.28
CA GLY A 79 21.70 -20.03 0.27
C GLY A 79 21.40 -18.67 -0.36
N GLU A 80 20.39 -18.56 -1.23
CA GLU A 80 19.97 -17.30 -1.85
C GLU A 80 19.01 -16.54 -0.93
N VAL A 81 19.23 -15.24 -0.74
CA VAL A 81 18.27 -14.40 0.00
C VAL A 81 17.10 -14.08 -0.93
N MET A 82 15.91 -14.46 -0.52
CA MET A 82 14.66 -14.23 -1.25
C MET A 82 13.93 -13.05 -0.61
N ILE A 83 13.74 -11.97 -1.36
CA ILE A 83 13.02 -10.77 -0.92
C ILE A 83 11.56 -10.78 -1.42
N PRO A 84 10.59 -10.28 -0.65
CA PRO A 84 9.23 -10.05 -1.15
C PRO A 84 9.24 -9.10 -2.35
N SER A 85 8.34 -9.32 -3.31
CA SER A 85 8.24 -8.48 -4.51
C SER A 85 7.87 -7.02 -4.19
N GLU A 86 7.22 -6.80 -3.05
CA GLU A 86 6.84 -5.51 -2.49
C GLU A 86 8.07 -4.62 -2.25
N VAL A 87 9.24 -5.21 -1.95
CA VAL A 87 10.51 -4.49 -1.82
C VAL A 87 10.88 -3.73 -3.08
N LEU A 88 10.53 -4.26 -4.27
CA LEU A 88 10.81 -3.58 -5.53
C LEU A 88 9.99 -2.29 -5.68
N ARG A 89 8.72 -2.31 -5.25
CA ARG A 89 7.81 -1.16 -5.32
C ARG A 89 8.10 -0.17 -4.19
N GLU A 90 8.03 -0.62 -2.95
CA GLU A 90 8.10 0.23 -1.76
C GLU A 90 9.53 0.71 -1.46
N GLY A 91 10.51 -0.17 -1.63
CA GLY A 91 11.91 0.15 -1.37
C GLY A 91 12.63 0.71 -2.59
N MET A 92 12.63 -0.03 -3.70
CA MET A 92 13.40 0.33 -4.90
C MET A 92 12.68 1.33 -5.83
N ARG A 93 11.41 1.67 -5.55
CA ARG A 93 10.57 2.57 -6.34
C ARG A 93 10.38 2.11 -7.80
N CYS A 94 10.15 0.81 -7.99
CA CYS A 94 9.93 0.21 -9.30
C CYS A 94 8.43 0.02 -9.59
N ALA A 95 8.00 0.34 -10.81
CA ALA A 95 6.72 -0.10 -11.34
C ALA A 95 6.73 -1.62 -11.48
N THR A 96 6.19 -2.30 -10.47
CA THR A 96 6.24 -3.76 -10.34
C THR A 96 4.87 -4.35 -10.59
N ARG A 97 4.78 -5.29 -11.55
CA ARG A 97 3.54 -5.95 -11.98
C ARG A 97 3.73 -7.43 -12.28
N PHE A 98 2.71 -8.22 -11.98
CA PHE A 98 2.68 -9.66 -12.20
C PHE A 98 1.65 -10.03 -13.27
N TYR A 99 2.15 -10.46 -14.42
CA TYR A 99 1.38 -10.76 -15.63
C TYR A 99 1.03 -12.25 -15.70
N ASP A 100 -0.19 -12.53 -16.16
CA ASP A 100 -0.68 -13.86 -16.55
C ASP A 100 -0.47 -14.96 -15.49
N GLY A 101 -0.33 -14.57 -14.22
CA GLY A 101 -0.06 -15.49 -13.12
C GLY A 101 1.32 -16.15 -13.15
N ASN A 102 2.24 -15.71 -14.01
CA ASN A 102 3.55 -16.35 -14.14
C ASN A 102 4.73 -15.42 -14.44
N ARG A 103 4.55 -14.13 -14.70
CA ARG A 103 5.65 -13.26 -15.14
C ARG A 103 5.70 -11.97 -14.35
N LEU A 104 6.78 -11.75 -13.61
CA LEU A 104 7.03 -10.51 -12.90
C LEU A 104 7.84 -9.55 -13.78
N ILE A 105 7.34 -8.33 -13.95
CA ILE A 105 8.09 -7.23 -14.56
C ILE A 105 8.22 -6.12 -13.52
N ALA A 106 9.45 -5.64 -13.30
CA ALA A 106 9.71 -4.45 -12.50
C ALA A 106 10.54 -3.45 -13.30
N GLU A 107 10.07 -2.23 -13.38
CA GLU A 107 10.66 -1.16 -14.20
C GLU A 107 11.08 0.00 -13.32
N LYS A 108 12.28 0.55 -13.56
CA LYS A 108 12.77 1.78 -12.94
C LYS A 108 13.47 2.61 -13.99
N ASN A 109 12.76 3.60 -14.53
CA ASN A 109 13.20 4.39 -15.67
C ASN A 109 13.63 3.48 -16.85
N THR A 110 14.91 3.43 -17.20
CA THR A 110 15.44 2.58 -18.28
C THR A 110 15.87 1.18 -17.83
N ARG A 111 15.81 0.89 -16.53
CA ARG A 111 16.17 -0.41 -15.95
C ARG A 111 14.94 -1.30 -15.86
N ARG A 112 15.12 -2.60 -16.11
CA ARG A 112 14.03 -3.56 -16.14
C ARG A 112 14.48 -4.91 -15.61
N LEU A 113 13.69 -5.47 -14.71
CA LEU A 113 13.70 -6.86 -14.31
C LEU A 113 12.51 -7.56 -14.97
N ASP A 114 12.75 -8.74 -15.53
CA ASP A 114 11.73 -9.55 -16.21
C ASP A 114 11.98 -11.03 -15.87
N LEU A 115 11.12 -11.59 -15.03
CA LEU A 115 11.26 -12.94 -14.49
C LEU A 115 9.99 -13.75 -14.78
N VAL A 116 10.17 -15.02 -15.12
CA VAL A 116 9.07 -15.96 -15.32
C VAL A 116 9.14 -17.05 -14.25
N LEU A 117 8.01 -17.37 -13.64
CA LEU A 117 7.81 -18.54 -12.80
C LEU A 117 7.97 -19.79 -13.67
N SER A 118 9.07 -20.49 -13.51
CA SER A 118 9.28 -21.80 -14.12
C SER A 118 9.19 -22.90 -13.06
N SER A 119 8.78 -24.09 -13.48
CA SER A 119 8.87 -25.32 -12.66
C SER A 119 10.27 -25.97 -12.72
N SER A 120 11.10 -25.47 -13.63
CA SER A 120 12.52 -25.77 -13.80
C SER A 120 13.05 -24.66 -14.69
N ASP A 121 13.93 -23.78 -14.21
CA ASP A 121 14.93 -23.07 -15.02
C ASP A 121 15.87 -22.30 -14.10
N THR A 122 17.07 -22.85 -13.97
CA THR A 122 18.28 -22.18 -13.52
C THR A 122 18.56 -20.95 -14.39
N LEU A 123 18.64 -19.76 -13.79
CA LEU A 123 19.04 -18.53 -14.49
C LEU A 123 20.57 -18.40 -14.39
N SER A 124 21.28 -18.56 -15.51
CA SER A 124 22.74 -18.38 -15.56
C SER A 124 23.05 -16.87 -15.58
N LEU A 125 23.66 -16.36 -14.52
CA LEU A 125 24.21 -15.00 -14.50
C LEU A 125 25.55 -14.98 -15.29
N GLU A 126 25.84 -13.86 -15.97
CA GLU A 126 27.05 -13.72 -16.83
C GLU A 126 28.38 -13.83 -16.07
N ASP A 127 28.34 -13.73 -14.73
CA ASP A 127 29.46 -14.04 -13.85
C ASP A 127 28.92 -14.84 -12.64
N ASP A 128 29.46 -16.05 -12.44
CA ASP A 128 29.54 -16.85 -11.20
C ASP A 128 28.49 -17.92 -10.77
N GLY A 129 27.35 -18.12 -11.44
CA GLY A 129 26.49 -19.24 -11.05
C GLY A 129 25.10 -19.25 -11.67
N SER A 130 24.50 -20.43 -11.71
CA SER A 130 23.09 -20.57 -12.04
C SER A 130 22.23 -20.47 -10.78
N ILE A 131 21.30 -19.52 -10.73
CA ILE A 131 20.34 -19.42 -9.62
C ILE A 131 19.14 -20.30 -9.93
N GLU A 132 18.91 -21.30 -9.08
CA GLU A 132 17.68 -22.09 -9.11
C GLU A 132 16.49 -21.26 -8.60
N ASN A 133 15.44 -21.16 -9.42
CA ASN A 133 14.16 -20.52 -9.07
C ASN A 133 14.29 -19.06 -8.57
N PRO A 134 14.69 -18.12 -9.43
CA PRO A 134 14.85 -16.70 -9.07
C PRO A 134 13.52 -16.00 -8.74
N LEU A 135 12.38 -16.63 -9.02
CA LEU A 135 11.03 -16.16 -8.72
C LEU A 135 10.22 -17.33 -8.14
N VAL A 136 9.62 -17.15 -6.96
CA VAL A 136 8.92 -18.21 -6.22
C VAL A 136 7.66 -17.65 -5.58
N ILE A 137 6.55 -18.39 -5.65
CA ILE A 137 5.37 -18.13 -4.83
C ILE A 137 5.48 -18.95 -3.54
N LYS A 138 5.33 -18.30 -2.38
CA LYS A 138 5.33 -18.96 -1.08
C LYS A 138 4.17 -18.41 -0.23
N GLY A 139 3.17 -19.26 0.02
CA GLY A 139 1.89 -18.78 0.54
C GLY A 139 1.22 -17.92 -0.52
N ASP A 140 0.76 -16.73 -0.13
CA ASP A 140 0.12 -15.76 -1.02
C ASP A 140 1.09 -14.67 -1.54
N SER A 141 2.38 -14.77 -1.18
CA SER A 141 3.39 -13.76 -1.52
C SER A 141 4.37 -14.25 -2.60
N LEU A 142 4.77 -13.32 -3.46
CA LEU A 142 5.76 -13.52 -4.50
C LEU A 142 7.14 -13.09 -4.01
N PHE A 143 8.13 -13.96 -4.17
CA PHE A 143 9.50 -13.75 -3.72
C PHE A 143 10.50 -13.83 -4.87
N ILE A 144 11.55 -13.03 -4.76
CA ILE A 144 12.55 -12.82 -5.81
C ILE A 144 13.94 -13.02 -5.21
N ALA A 145 14.84 -13.66 -5.95
CA ALA A 145 16.24 -13.71 -5.59
C ALA A 145 16.83 -12.30 -5.53
N ALA A 146 17.35 -11.92 -4.36
CA ALA A 146 17.88 -10.60 -4.08
C ALA A 146 19.02 -10.22 -5.03
N SER A 147 19.91 -11.16 -5.33
CA SER A 147 21.02 -10.95 -6.25
C SER A 147 20.56 -10.63 -7.68
N VAL A 148 19.50 -11.30 -8.15
CA VAL A 148 18.91 -11.08 -9.48
C VAL A 148 18.26 -9.70 -9.57
N ALA A 149 17.47 -9.33 -8.55
CA ALA A 149 16.87 -8.00 -8.47
C ALA A 149 17.94 -6.91 -8.43
N ALA A 150 18.97 -7.07 -7.60
CA ALA A 150 20.06 -6.11 -7.48
C ALA A 150 20.83 -5.94 -8.79
N ASN A 151 21.13 -7.04 -9.50
CA ASN A 151 21.83 -6.96 -10.79
C ASN A 151 20.99 -6.22 -11.84
N ALA A 152 19.75 -6.68 -12.08
CA ALA A 152 18.87 -6.13 -13.11
C ALA A 152 18.54 -4.64 -12.88
N LEU A 153 18.32 -4.25 -11.62
CA LEU A 153 17.97 -2.89 -11.23
C LEU A 153 19.20 -2.03 -10.89
N GLN A 154 20.41 -2.57 -11.05
CA GLN A 154 21.69 -1.89 -10.83
C GLN A 154 21.86 -1.35 -9.41
N TYR A 155 21.64 -2.21 -8.41
CA TYR A 155 21.93 -1.97 -7.01
C TYR A 155 23.18 -2.72 -6.57
N ASP A 156 23.97 -2.09 -5.71
CA ASP A 156 24.94 -2.80 -4.87
C ASP A 156 24.19 -3.51 -3.75
N MET A 157 24.55 -4.77 -3.50
CA MET A 157 23.91 -5.62 -2.50
C MET A 157 24.94 -6.06 -1.45
N GLU A 158 24.58 -5.93 -0.19
CA GLU A 158 25.37 -6.44 0.94
C GLU A 158 24.47 -7.31 1.83
N TRP A 159 24.86 -8.57 2.03
CA TRP A 159 24.15 -9.54 2.87
C TRP A 159 25.00 -9.88 4.10
N ASN A 160 24.43 -9.72 5.29
CA ASN A 160 25.05 -10.13 6.54
C ASN A 160 24.22 -11.21 7.24
N GLN A 161 24.69 -12.46 7.15
CA GLN A 161 24.01 -13.61 7.73
C GLN A 161 23.96 -13.60 9.27
N GLN A 162 24.99 -13.08 9.94
CA GLN A 162 25.08 -13.11 11.40
C GLN A 162 24.11 -12.10 12.02
N GLU A 163 24.09 -10.89 11.48
CA GLU A 163 23.24 -9.78 11.92
C GLU A 163 21.85 -9.81 11.27
N ARG A 164 21.64 -10.68 10.26
CA ARG A 164 20.37 -10.92 9.54
C ARG A 164 19.81 -9.66 8.90
N TRP A 165 20.62 -8.98 8.11
CA TRP A 165 20.15 -7.88 7.29
C TRP A 165 20.70 -7.98 5.88
N ILE A 166 19.91 -7.50 4.93
CA ILE A 166 20.30 -7.28 3.54
C ILE A 166 20.13 -5.80 3.18
N ARG A 167 21.14 -5.23 2.53
CA ARG A 167 21.18 -3.83 2.12
C ARG A 167 21.30 -3.71 0.61
N PHE A 168 20.53 -2.79 0.05
CA PHE A 168 20.61 -2.39 -1.34
C PHE A 168 20.95 -0.92 -1.43
N LYS A 169 21.89 -0.56 -2.30
CA LYS A 169 22.25 0.83 -2.60
C LYS A 169 22.26 1.07 -4.10
N ASP A 170 21.50 2.06 -4.59
CA ASP A 170 21.41 2.35 -6.02
C ASP A 170 22.80 2.77 -6.56
N ARG A 171 23.27 2.12 -7.64
CA ARG A 171 24.58 2.45 -8.26
C ARG A 171 24.57 3.80 -8.95
N ASN A 172 23.40 4.30 -9.38
CA ASN A 172 23.26 5.62 -9.99
C ASN A 172 22.09 6.40 -9.36
N PRO A 173 22.25 6.91 -8.13
CA PRO A 173 21.18 7.61 -7.40
C PRO A 173 20.79 8.95 -8.03
N THR A 174 21.61 9.47 -8.96
CA THR A 174 21.32 10.71 -9.71
C THR A 174 20.48 10.48 -10.95
N LEU A 175 20.29 9.22 -11.37
CA LEU A 175 19.39 8.91 -12.49
C LEU A 175 17.96 9.20 -12.03
N ALA A 176 17.18 9.91 -12.86
CA ALA A 176 15.76 10.13 -12.56
C ALA A 176 15.08 8.77 -12.32
N SER A 177 14.28 8.67 -11.25
CA SER A 177 13.55 7.44 -10.93
C SER A 177 12.46 7.14 -11.96
N LEU A 178 11.94 8.17 -12.61
CA LEU A 178 10.84 8.09 -13.57
C LEU A 178 11.33 8.30 -15.01
N PRO A 179 10.68 7.64 -15.99
CA PRO A 179 10.92 7.93 -17.40
C PRO A 179 10.33 9.31 -17.79
N VAL A 180 10.89 9.93 -18.84
CA VAL A 180 10.40 11.22 -19.36
C VAL A 180 9.00 11.12 -20.00
N GLN A 181 8.58 9.90 -20.35
CA GLN A 181 7.27 9.59 -20.89
C GLN A 181 6.83 8.24 -20.35
N TYR A 182 5.55 8.12 -20.03
CA TYR A 182 4.93 6.88 -19.60
C TYR A 182 3.49 6.83 -20.10
N ASP A 183 3.07 5.67 -20.61
CA ASP A 183 1.72 5.45 -21.12
C ASP A 183 1.24 4.06 -20.68
N GLN A 184 0.29 4.02 -19.74
CA GLN A 184 -0.26 2.75 -19.23
C GLN A 184 -0.98 1.93 -20.30
N ARG A 185 -1.50 2.56 -21.36
CA ARG A 185 -2.16 1.85 -22.47
C ARG A 185 -1.18 0.91 -23.16
N MET A 186 0.06 1.36 -23.35
CA MET A 186 1.12 0.55 -23.96
C MET A 186 1.57 -0.62 -23.07
N ALA A 187 1.35 -0.53 -21.76
CA ALA A 187 1.71 -1.55 -20.79
C ALA A 187 0.58 -2.56 -20.50
N GLY A 188 -0.60 -2.37 -21.11
CA GLY A 188 -1.81 -3.16 -20.82
C GLY A 188 -2.40 -2.87 -19.44
N ARG A 189 -2.13 -1.69 -18.88
CA ARG A 189 -2.46 -1.30 -17.50
C ARG A 189 -3.56 -0.22 -17.39
N SER A 190 -4.18 0.15 -18.52
CA SER A 190 -5.23 1.15 -18.52
C SER A 190 -6.60 0.51 -18.26
N PRO A 191 -7.45 1.10 -17.41
CA PRO A 191 -8.81 0.65 -17.20
C PRO A 191 -9.65 0.84 -18.47
N VAL A 192 -10.83 0.22 -18.50
CA VAL A 192 -11.75 0.33 -19.64
C VAL A 192 -12.36 1.73 -19.65
N VAL A 193 -12.37 2.38 -20.82
CA VAL A 193 -13.08 3.65 -21.01
C VAL A 193 -14.59 3.41 -21.01
N ARG A 194 -15.30 4.11 -20.12
CA ARG A 194 -16.77 4.03 -20.02
C ARG A 194 -17.44 5.38 -20.26
N ASP A 195 -18.76 5.36 -20.32
CA ASP A 195 -19.59 6.51 -20.67
C ASP A 195 -20.65 6.76 -19.60
N GLN A 196 -20.51 7.87 -18.87
CA GLN A 196 -21.45 8.32 -17.85
C GLN A 196 -22.77 8.86 -18.42
N GLY A 197 -22.86 9.05 -19.74
CA GLY A 197 -23.99 9.67 -20.39
C GLY A 197 -24.24 11.10 -19.91
N SER A 198 -25.51 11.44 -19.70
CA SER A 198 -25.94 12.79 -19.32
C SER A 198 -26.02 13.05 -17.82
N GLU A 199 -25.55 12.11 -16.99
CA GLU A 199 -25.61 12.22 -15.54
C GLU A 199 -24.35 12.87 -14.95
N ASN A 200 -24.45 13.42 -13.74
CA ASN A 200 -23.33 14.08 -13.06
C ASN A 200 -22.50 13.06 -12.25
N THR A 201 -22.21 11.89 -12.84
CA THR A 201 -21.64 10.73 -12.13
C THR A 201 -20.15 10.49 -12.39
N CYS A 202 -19.44 11.44 -13.01
CA CYS A 202 -17.99 11.32 -13.30
C CYS A 202 -17.16 10.92 -12.07
N TRP A 203 -17.47 11.46 -10.89
CA TRP A 203 -16.80 11.12 -9.63
C TRP A 203 -16.80 9.62 -9.31
N ALA A 204 -17.90 8.91 -9.61
CA ALA A 204 -18.04 7.49 -9.35
C ALA A 204 -17.39 6.63 -10.45
N TYR A 205 -17.53 7.04 -11.72
CA TYR A 205 -16.85 6.41 -12.85
C TYR A 205 -15.34 6.44 -12.68
N VAL A 206 -14.80 7.62 -12.41
CA VAL A 206 -13.35 7.87 -12.28
C VAL A 206 -12.79 7.19 -11.04
N ALA A 207 -13.51 7.19 -9.91
CA ALA A 207 -13.09 6.43 -8.72
C ALA A 207 -12.99 4.93 -9.03
N CYS A 208 -14.00 4.36 -9.69
CA CYS A 208 -13.98 2.95 -10.09
C CYS A 208 -12.85 2.67 -11.08
N GLU A 209 -12.68 3.47 -12.13
CA GLU A 209 -11.62 3.28 -13.15
C GLU A 209 -10.22 3.44 -12.54
N THR A 210 -10.03 4.37 -11.61
CA THR A 210 -8.76 4.54 -10.87
C THR A 210 -8.49 3.32 -9.99
N LEU A 211 -9.52 2.77 -9.33
CA LEU A 211 -9.40 1.55 -8.54
C LEU A 211 -9.09 0.33 -9.42
N GLU A 212 -9.75 0.20 -10.57
CA GLU A 212 -9.46 -0.84 -11.58
C GLU A 212 -8.01 -0.75 -12.07
N ALA A 213 -7.54 0.47 -12.38
CA ALA A 213 -6.16 0.71 -12.81
C ALA A 213 -5.12 0.24 -11.77
N SER A 214 -5.45 0.28 -10.48
CA SER A 214 -4.57 -0.20 -9.41
C SER A 214 -4.41 -1.71 -9.36
N LEU A 215 -5.38 -2.44 -9.93
CA LEU A 215 -5.41 -3.90 -9.98
C LEU A 215 -4.82 -4.47 -11.27
N LEU A 216 -4.57 -3.62 -12.28
CA LEU A 216 -4.07 -4.07 -13.57
C LEU A 216 -2.54 -4.22 -13.59
N PRO A 217 -2.02 -5.27 -14.25
CA PRO A 217 -2.71 -6.28 -15.04
C PRO A 217 -3.05 -7.57 -14.26
N GLU A 218 -2.82 -7.61 -12.95
CA GLU A 218 -3.01 -8.79 -12.11
C GLU A 218 -4.46 -9.27 -12.10
N GLU A 219 -5.40 -8.33 -12.03
CA GLU A 219 -6.84 -8.61 -11.96
C GLU A 219 -7.64 -7.68 -12.88
N HIS A 220 -8.42 -8.28 -13.78
CA HIS A 220 -9.29 -7.57 -14.71
C HIS A 220 -10.72 -7.49 -14.16
N LEU A 221 -10.92 -6.68 -13.12
CA LEU A 221 -12.24 -6.37 -12.57
C LEU A 221 -12.79 -5.09 -13.20
N ILE A 222 -14.11 -5.00 -13.29
CA ILE A 222 -14.84 -3.79 -13.68
C ILE A 222 -15.88 -3.55 -12.60
N PHE A 223 -15.84 -2.39 -11.96
CA PHE A 223 -16.68 -2.06 -10.82
C PHE A 223 -17.90 -1.25 -11.23
N SER A 224 -19.04 -1.53 -10.61
CA SER A 224 -20.27 -0.80 -10.87
C SER A 224 -20.26 0.55 -10.15
N GLU A 225 -20.13 1.62 -10.91
CA GLU A 225 -20.33 3.00 -10.48
C GLU A 225 -21.78 3.26 -10.05
N ASP A 226 -22.74 2.61 -10.70
CA ASP A 226 -24.17 2.71 -10.42
C ASP A 226 -24.50 2.30 -8.98
N HIS A 227 -23.87 1.22 -8.50
CA HIS A 227 -23.97 0.79 -7.12
C HIS A 227 -23.35 1.81 -6.16
N MET A 228 -22.19 2.40 -6.48
CA MET A 228 -21.58 3.46 -5.66
C MET A 228 -22.51 4.68 -5.57
N VAL A 229 -23.09 5.12 -6.69
CA VAL A 229 -24.04 6.24 -6.74
C VAL A 229 -25.29 5.92 -5.93
N LYS A 230 -25.82 4.70 -5.97
CA LYS A 230 -27.06 4.34 -5.25
C LYS A 230 -26.87 4.11 -3.74
N ASN A 231 -25.69 3.66 -3.33
CA ASN A 231 -25.43 3.19 -1.96
C ASN A 231 -24.47 4.09 -1.16
N ASN A 232 -24.14 5.28 -1.67
CA ASN A 232 -23.32 6.23 -0.91
C ASN A 232 -24.04 6.70 0.36
N SER A 233 -23.29 6.82 1.47
CA SER A 233 -23.81 7.22 2.79
C SER A 233 -24.32 8.67 2.86
N PHE A 234 -24.00 9.49 1.85
CA PHE A 234 -24.50 10.87 1.75
C PHE A 234 -25.91 10.95 1.17
N TYR A 235 -26.44 9.83 0.63
CA TYR A 235 -27.71 9.76 -0.09
C TYR A 235 -27.79 10.74 -1.27
N ARG A 236 -26.65 11.04 -1.91
CA ARG A 236 -26.61 11.88 -3.10
C ARG A 236 -27.09 11.11 -4.31
N THR A 237 -27.85 11.80 -5.15
CA THR A 237 -28.36 11.27 -6.42
C THR A 237 -27.39 11.54 -7.57
N ALA A 238 -27.54 10.79 -8.66
CA ALA A 238 -26.77 10.98 -9.89
C ALA A 238 -26.85 12.42 -10.45
N GLN A 239 -27.97 13.11 -10.25
CA GLN A 239 -28.19 14.47 -10.75
C GLN A 239 -27.53 15.54 -9.88
N GLU A 240 -27.36 15.27 -8.58
CA GLU A 240 -26.73 16.21 -7.66
C GLU A 240 -25.20 16.26 -7.79
N GLY A 241 -24.61 15.26 -8.46
CA GLY A 241 -23.16 15.13 -8.57
C GLY A 241 -22.48 14.68 -7.28
N GLY A 242 -21.16 14.60 -7.30
CA GLY A 242 -20.37 14.15 -6.16
C GLY A 242 -18.92 14.59 -6.26
N GLU A 243 -18.11 14.08 -5.34
CA GLU A 243 -16.68 14.35 -5.27
C GLU A 243 -15.95 13.12 -4.74
N TYR A 244 -14.62 13.12 -4.84
CA TYR A 244 -13.78 11.98 -4.46
C TYR A 244 -13.96 11.55 -3.00
N SER A 245 -14.26 12.47 -2.07
CA SER A 245 -14.48 12.16 -0.64
C SER A 245 -15.64 11.17 -0.44
N ILE A 246 -16.68 11.28 -1.27
CA ILE A 246 -17.84 10.37 -1.25
C ILE A 246 -17.42 8.98 -1.70
N ALA A 247 -16.69 8.87 -2.81
CA ALA A 247 -16.18 7.59 -3.29
C ALA A 247 -15.24 6.94 -2.28
N MET A 248 -14.35 7.72 -1.66
CA MET A 248 -13.48 7.24 -0.58
C MET A 248 -14.29 6.67 0.58
N SER A 249 -15.29 7.41 1.09
CA SER A 249 -16.12 6.95 2.21
C SER A 249 -16.84 5.63 1.92
N TYR A 250 -17.39 5.49 0.70
CA TYR A 250 -18.09 4.30 0.25
C TYR A 250 -17.18 3.06 0.22
N LEU A 251 -15.96 3.23 -0.31
CA LEU A 251 -14.98 2.15 -0.40
C LEU A 251 -14.42 1.78 0.99
N LEU A 252 -14.10 2.77 1.83
CA LEU A 252 -13.54 2.57 3.17
C LEU A 252 -14.56 2.06 4.19
N ALA A 253 -15.86 2.29 3.95
CA ALA A 253 -16.94 1.72 4.74
C ALA A 253 -17.27 0.27 4.35
N TRP A 254 -16.58 -0.30 3.36
CA TRP A 254 -16.85 -1.62 2.77
C TRP A 254 -18.30 -1.77 2.23
N GLN A 255 -18.89 -0.67 1.76
CA GLN A 255 -20.14 -0.70 1.01
C GLN A 255 -19.91 -1.19 -0.43
N GLY A 256 -18.65 -1.32 -0.84
CA GLY A 256 -18.21 -1.79 -2.15
C GLY A 256 -16.68 -1.89 -2.27
N PRO A 257 -16.16 -2.01 -3.49
CA PRO A 257 -16.90 -2.00 -4.76
C PRO A 257 -17.63 -3.32 -5.02
N VAL A 258 -18.65 -3.30 -5.88
CA VAL A 258 -19.25 -4.51 -6.47
C VAL A 258 -18.92 -4.57 -7.96
N GLN A 259 -18.93 -5.77 -8.54
CA GLN A 259 -18.64 -5.94 -9.95
C GLN A 259 -19.81 -5.42 -10.81
N LEU A 260 -19.50 -4.90 -12.00
CA LEU A 260 -20.50 -4.49 -12.98
C LEU A 260 -21.42 -5.67 -13.34
N GLY A 261 -22.73 -5.47 -13.27
CA GLY A 261 -23.76 -6.49 -13.43
C GLY A 261 -24.22 -7.15 -12.12
N GLU A 262 -23.63 -6.80 -10.98
CA GLU A 262 -23.98 -7.31 -9.65
C GLU A 262 -24.50 -6.22 -8.70
N GLU A 263 -25.22 -5.22 -9.22
CA GLU A 263 -25.66 -4.03 -8.48
C GLU A 263 -26.65 -4.30 -7.34
N SER A 264 -27.16 -5.52 -7.21
CA SER A 264 -27.97 -5.95 -6.07
C SER A 264 -27.17 -6.54 -4.91
N SER A 265 -25.86 -6.78 -5.11
CA SER A 265 -24.99 -7.32 -4.06
C SER A 265 -24.80 -6.27 -2.96
N THR A 266 -24.79 -6.72 -1.70
CA THR A 266 -24.40 -5.89 -0.56
C THR A 266 -23.01 -6.26 -0.04
N VAL A 267 -22.30 -7.13 -0.76
CA VAL A 267 -20.99 -7.66 -0.37
C VAL A 267 -19.96 -7.13 -1.36
N PRO A 268 -18.92 -6.43 -0.89
CA PRO A 268 -17.87 -5.94 -1.77
C PRO A 268 -17.05 -7.11 -2.33
N VAL A 269 -16.45 -6.92 -3.51
CA VAL A 269 -15.53 -7.89 -4.13
C VAL A 269 -14.06 -7.62 -3.78
N LYS A 270 -13.77 -6.44 -3.23
CA LYS A 270 -12.45 -6.00 -2.76
C LYS A 270 -12.60 -5.12 -1.52
N HIS A 271 -11.59 -5.11 -0.66
CA HIS A 271 -11.49 -4.15 0.43
C HIS A 271 -10.41 -3.12 0.10
N VAL A 272 -10.78 -1.84 0.04
CA VAL A 272 -9.81 -0.75 -0.05
C VAL A 272 -9.31 -0.45 1.35
N GLN A 273 -8.01 -0.53 1.55
CA GLN A 273 -7.36 -0.43 2.87
C GLN A 273 -6.39 0.74 2.98
N GLU A 274 -5.98 1.29 1.84
CA GLU A 274 -5.16 2.48 1.83
C GLU A 274 -5.51 3.34 0.61
N ILE A 275 -5.71 4.62 0.90
CA ILE A 275 -5.94 5.66 -0.10
C ILE A 275 -4.99 6.81 0.24
N GLN A 276 -4.09 7.16 -0.66
CA GLN A 276 -3.18 8.29 -0.48
C GLN A 276 -3.65 9.49 -1.32
N LEU A 277 -3.68 10.66 -0.67
CA LEU A 277 -3.90 11.95 -1.30
C LEU A 277 -2.56 12.57 -1.65
N ILE A 278 -2.22 12.55 -2.94
CA ILE A 278 -0.92 13.01 -3.43
C ILE A 278 -0.85 14.55 -3.38
N PRO A 279 0.23 15.16 -2.86
CA PRO A 279 0.32 16.60 -2.68
C PRO A 279 -0.03 17.43 -3.93
N LYS A 280 -0.81 18.49 -3.71
CA LYS A 280 -1.29 19.37 -4.78
C LYS A 280 -0.14 19.92 -5.63
N LYS A 281 -0.31 19.85 -6.95
CA LYS A 281 0.61 20.35 -7.99
C LYS A 281 2.06 19.80 -7.88
N ASP A 282 2.27 18.72 -7.13
CA ASP A 282 3.56 18.02 -7.11
C ASP A 282 3.60 17.02 -8.26
N LEU A 283 3.98 17.51 -9.45
CA LEU A 283 3.96 16.73 -10.70
C LEU A 283 4.78 15.44 -10.59
N GLU A 284 5.94 15.50 -9.93
CA GLU A 284 6.81 14.34 -9.79
C GLU A 284 6.19 13.27 -8.89
N LYS A 285 5.56 13.66 -7.76
CA LYS A 285 4.82 12.71 -6.93
C LYS A 285 3.59 12.14 -7.63
N ILE A 286 2.88 12.93 -8.43
CA ILE A 286 1.74 12.44 -9.22
C ILE A 286 2.21 11.40 -10.23
N LYS A 287 3.28 11.68 -11.00
CA LYS A 287 3.86 10.71 -11.93
C LYS A 287 4.37 9.46 -11.21
N GLU A 288 5.02 9.61 -10.05
CA GLU A 288 5.48 8.49 -9.23
C GLU A 288 4.31 7.61 -8.80
N ALA A 289 3.22 8.21 -8.31
CA ALA A 289 2.03 7.46 -7.93
C ALA A 289 1.39 6.75 -9.15
N VAL A 290 1.36 7.41 -10.31
CA VAL A 290 0.88 6.79 -11.57
C VAL A 290 1.75 5.59 -11.98
N TYR A 291 3.06 5.72 -11.76
CA TYR A 291 4.04 4.70 -12.11
C TYR A 291 3.96 3.48 -11.19
N LEU A 292 3.83 3.71 -9.88
CA LEU A 292 3.83 2.65 -8.86
C LEU A 292 2.46 1.98 -8.72
N TYR A 293 1.38 2.77 -8.65
CA TYR A 293 0.08 2.32 -8.17
C TYR A 293 -1.02 2.29 -9.23
N GLY A 294 -0.78 2.73 -10.46
CA GLY A 294 -1.80 2.70 -11.52
C GLY A 294 -2.40 4.08 -11.79
N GLY A 295 -3.71 4.20 -11.97
CA GLY A 295 -4.35 5.48 -12.27
C GLY A 295 -4.34 6.44 -11.07
N ILE A 296 -4.46 7.74 -11.33
CA ILE A 296 -4.76 8.75 -10.30
C ILE A 296 -6.05 9.49 -10.65
N GLN A 297 -7.03 9.50 -9.77
CA GLN A 297 -8.19 10.37 -9.92
C GLN A 297 -7.76 11.81 -9.67
N SER A 298 -8.06 12.69 -10.64
CA SER A 298 -7.86 14.13 -10.50
C SER A 298 -9.03 14.92 -11.08
N SER A 299 -9.24 16.11 -10.54
CA SER A 299 -10.31 17.02 -10.98
C SER A 299 -9.79 18.10 -11.93
N LEU A 300 -10.63 18.54 -12.86
CA LEU A 300 -10.41 19.69 -13.72
C LEU A 300 -11.67 20.57 -13.82
N TYR A 301 -11.47 21.82 -14.25
CA TYR A 301 -12.56 22.57 -14.86
C TYR A 301 -12.60 22.18 -16.33
N PHE A 302 -13.77 21.75 -16.79
CA PHE A 302 -13.99 21.26 -18.13
C PHE A 302 -15.15 22.03 -18.78
N ASP A 303 -14.81 22.77 -19.83
CA ASP A 303 -15.70 23.70 -20.56
C ASP A 303 -16.45 23.00 -21.71
N LEU A 304 -16.32 21.68 -21.82
CA LEU A 304 -17.05 20.88 -22.81
C LEU A 304 -18.32 20.33 -22.16
N ALA A 305 -19.41 20.29 -22.93
CA ALA A 305 -20.69 19.73 -22.45
C ALA A 305 -20.89 18.26 -22.89
N ASN A 306 -20.17 17.82 -23.92
CA ASN A 306 -20.21 16.47 -24.48
C ASN A 306 -19.06 16.28 -25.48
N GLU A 307 -18.96 15.10 -26.09
CA GLU A 307 -17.90 14.69 -27.02
C GLU A 307 -17.83 15.51 -28.32
N THR A 308 -18.95 16.09 -28.75
CA THR A 308 -19.00 16.91 -29.96
C THR A 308 -18.76 18.40 -29.72
N SER A 309 -18.75 18.83 -28.45
CA SER A 309 -18.66 20.24 -28.06
C SER A 309 -17.36 20.89 -28.52
N GLU A 310 -17.38 22.21 -28.72
CA GLU A 310 -16.19 23.01 -29.00
C GLU A 310 -15.88 23.89 -27.80
N SER A 311 -14.60 24.06 -27.50
CA SER A 311 -14.12 24.99 -26.47
C SER A 311 -12.85 25.65 -26.96
N ILE A 312 -12.66 26.91 -26.58
CA ILE A 312 -11.39 27.61 -26.85
C ILE A 312 -10.20 26.94 -26.15
N TYR A 313 -10.46 26.18 -25.08
CA TYR A 313 -9.44 25.49 -24.29
C TYR A 313 -9.07 24.11 -24.83
N TYR A 314 -9.85 23.56 -25.78
CA TYR A 314 -9.68 22.21 -26.33
C TYR A 314 -9.28 22.22 -27.80
N ASN A 315 -8.13 21.61 -28.11
CA ASN A 315 -7.73 21.34 -29.49
C ASN A 315 -8.16 19.93 -29.90
N LYS A 316 -9.18 19.84 -30.77
CA LYS A 316 -9.69 18.57 -31.33
C LYS A 316 -8.70 17.85 -32.25
N THR A 317 -7.72 18.55 -32.83
CA THR A 317 -6.76 17.92 -33.75
C THR A 317 -5.76 17.04 -33.00
N THR A 318 -5.37 17.48 -31.81
CA THR A 318 -4.35 16.85 -30.97
C THR A 318 -4.94 16.28 -29.67
N ASN A 319 -6.27 16.35 -29.51
CA ASN A 319 -6.99 15.94 -28.31
C ASN A 319 -6.35 16.50 -27.04
N SER A 320 -6.13 17.82 -26.99
CA SER A 320 -5.40 18.44 -25.89
C SER A 320 -6.11 19.64 -25.29
N TYR A 321 -6.16 19.67 -23.97
CA TYR A 321 -6.92 20.62 -23.16
C TYR A 321 -6.01 21.41 -22.21
N CYS A 322 -6.27 22.71 -22.07
CA CYS A 322 -5.66 23.50 -21.01
C CYS A 322 -6.53 24.70 -20.66
N TYR A 323 -7.00 24.73 -19.41
CA TYR A 323 -7.67 25.87 -18.81
C TYR A 323 -6.72 26.60 -17.85
N ILE A 324 -6.58 27.92 -18.03
CA ILE A 324 -5.82 28.78 -17.11
C ILE A 324 -6.76 29.88 -16.61
N GLY A 325 -7.22 29.75 -15.37
CA GLY A 325 -8.17 30.68 -14.77
C GLY A 325 -8.58 30.30 -13.35
N THR A 326 -9.71 30.83 -12.90
CA THR A 326 -10.18 30.73 -11.51
C THR A 326 -11.45 29.89 -11.34
N GLU A 327 -11.97 29.32 -12.42
CA GLU A 327 -13.13 28.43 -12.33
C GLU A 327 -12.78 27.18 -11.52
N LYS A 328 -13.74 26.78 -10.69
CA LYS A 328 -13.61 25.60 -9.83
C LYS A 328 -13.75 24.32 -10.67
N PRO A 329 -13.17 23.20 -10.23
CA PRO A 329 -13.38 21.92 -10.89
C PRO A 329 -14.86 21.55 -10.98
N ASN A 330 -15.24 20.95 -12.11
CA ASN A 330 -16.58 20.43 -12.39
C ASN A 330 -16.57 19.04 -13.02
N HIS A 331 -15.39 18.45 -13.24
CA HIS A 331 -15.22 17.15 -13.88
C HIS A 331 -14.02 16.41 -13.30
N ASP A 332 -14.11 15.09 -13.20
CA ASP A 332 -13.02 14.22 -12.76
C ASP A 332 -12.51 13.39 -13.94
N ILE A 333 -11.24 13.01 -13.90
CA ILE A 333 -10.56 12.13 -14.87
C ILE A 333 -9.57 11.21 -14.17
N VAL A 334 -9.11 10.17 -14.89
CA VAL A 334 -7.99 9.34 -14.45
C VAL A 334 -6.72 9.78 -15.18
N ILE A 335 -5.68 10.17 -14.45
CA ILE A 335 -4.33 10.33 -15.01
C ILE A 335 -3.72 8.92 -15.16
N VAL A 336 -3.37 8.56 -16.40
CA VAL A 336 -2.86 7.22 -16.76
C VAL A 336 -1.46 7.26 -17.39
N GLY A 337 -0.85 8.44 -17.46
CA GLY A 337 0.46 8.61 -18.07
C GLY A 337 0.86 10.06 -18.19
N TRP A 338 2.02 10.29 -18.79
CA TRP A 338 2.57 11.61 -19.03
C TRP A 338 3.59 11.62 -20.17
N ASP A 339 3.86 12.81 -20.70
CA ASP A 339 4.96 13.08 -21.63
C ASP A 339 5.51 14.48 -21.33
N ASP A 340 6.73 14.53 -20.77
CA ASP A 340 7.42 15.77 -20.41
C ASP A 340 7.79 16.63 -21.64
N ALA A 341 7.86 16.01 -22.82
CA ALA A 341 8.18 16.68 -24.07
C ALA A 341 6.93 17.03 -24.89
N TYR A 342 5.70 16.74 -24.41
CA TYR A 342 4.47 16.97 -25.15
C TYR A 342 4.38 18.43 -25.63
N PRO A 343 4.34 18.69 -26.96
CA PRO A 343 4.49 20.03 -27.51
C PRO A 343 3.42 21.00 -27.01
N LYS A 344 3.85 22.15 -26.50
CA LYS A 344 2.92 23.20 -26.10
C LYS A 344 2.07 23.75 -27.25
N GLU A 345 2.57 23.64 -28.47
CA GLU A 345 1.88 24.06 -29.70
C GLU A 345 0.67 23.18 -30.02
N ASN A 346 0.52 22.03 -29.36
CA ASN A 346 -0.68 21.22 -29.47
C ASN A 346 -1.87 21.87 -28.74
N PHE A 347 -1.65 22.79 -27.79
CA PHE A 347 -2.72 23.45 -27.06
C PHE A 347 -3.16 24.75 -27.76
N ASN A 348 -4.45 25.06 -27.68
CA ASN A 348 -4.96 26.36 -28.14
C ASN A 348 -4.49 27.50 -27.22
N THR A 349 -4.32 27.20 -25.92
CA THR A 349 -3.84 28.15 -24.91
C THR A 349 -2.33 28.37 -25.06
N PRO A 350 -1.83 29.61 -25.12
CA PRO A 350 -0.39 29.87 -25.14
C PRO A 350 0.29 29.43 -23.83
N LEU A 351 1.16 28.44 -23.88
CA LEU A 351 1.86 27.91 -22.69
C LEU A 351 3.34 28.30 -22.63
N GLN A 352 3.89 28.27 -21.42
CA GLN A 352 5.29 28.62 -21.16
C GLN A 352 6.26 27.52 -21.58
N GLY A 353 5.86 26.25 -21.48
CA GLY A 353 6.69 25.10 -21.77
C GLY A 353 5.88 23.89 -22.20
N ASN A 354 6.60 22.84 -22.61
CA ASN A 354 6.03 21.54 -22.95
C ASN A 354 5.64 20.78 -21.68
N GLY A 355 4.95 19.65 -21.87
CA GLY A 355 4.64 18.72 -20.80
C GLY A 355 3.13 18.58 -20.58
N ALA A 356 2.67 17.34 -20.54
CA ALA A 356 1.26 17.02 -20.35
C ALA A 356 1.06 15.68 -19.65
N PHE A 357 -0.06 15.58 -18.93
CA PHE A 357 -0.61 14.31 -18.47
C PHE A 357 -1.48 13.70 -19.57
N LEU A 358 -1.39 12.38 -19.73
CA LEU A 358 -2.34 11.60 -20.49
C LEU A 358 -3.48 11.20 -19.55
N CYS A 359 -4.70 11.57 -19.90
CA CYS A 359 -5.87 11.38 -19.06
C CYS A 359 -6.93 10.55 -19.77
N GLN A 360 -7.60 9.68 -19.04
CA GLN A 360 -8.79 8.96 -19.43
C GLN A 360 -10.04 9.73 -18.99
N ASN A 361 -11.00 9.87 -19.90
CA ASN A 361 -12.29 10.48 -19.64
C ASN A 361 -13.38 9.41 -19.47
N SER A 362 -14.51 9.80 -18.86
CA SER A 362 -15.70 8.97 -18.64
C SER A 362 -16.84 9.26 -19.63
N TRP A 363 -16.50 9.66 -20.87
CA TRP A 363 -17.47 10.01 -21.94
C TRP A 363 -17.40 9.06 -23.15
N GLY A 364 -16.95 7.82 -22.91
CA GLY A 364 -16.86 6.79 -23.93
C GLY A 364 -15.73 6.99 -24.93
N ASN A 365 -15.59 5.99 -25.82
CA ASN A 365 -14.48 5.92 -26.79
C ASN A 365 -14.57 6.96 -27.92
N GLU A 366 -15.73 7.58 -28.13
CA GLU A 366 -15.90 8.60 -29.18
C GLU A 366 -15.26 9.95 -28.78
N PHE A 367 -14.95 10.14 -27.50
CA PHE A 367 -14.26 11.32 -27.02
C PHE A 367 -12.75 11.25 -27.29
N GLY A 368 -12.17 12.32 -27.82
CA GLY A 368 -10.72 12.46 -27.95
C GLY A 368 -10.06 11.35 -28.78
N ASP A 369 -9.00 10.75 -28.24
CA ASP A 369 -8.33 9.58 -28.81
C ASP A 369 -8.80 8.32 -28.06
N ASN A 370 -9.93 7.74 -28.47
CA ASN A 370 -10.50 6.54 -27.86
C ASN A 370 -10.76 6.69 -26.35
N GLY A 371 -11.33 7.83 -25.93
CA GLY A 371 -11.57 8.18 -24.53
C GLY A 371 -10.41 8.93 -23.84
N TYR A 372 -9.26 9.06 -24.51
CA TYR A 372 -8.07 9.69 -23.95
C TYR A 372 -7.81 11.09 -24.51
N PHE A 373 -7.15 11.93 -23.72
CA PHE A 373 -6.75 13.27 -24.11
C PHE A 373 -5.59 13.77 -23.24
N TRP A 374 -4.92 14.80 -23.73
CA TRP A 374 -3.76 15.40 -23.07
C TRP A 374 -4.15 16.64 -22.28
N ILE A 375 -3.77 16.71 -21.01
CA ILE A 375 -3.96 17.89 -20.17
C ILE A 375 -2.60 18.49 -19.85
N SER A 376 -2.43 19.77 -20.18
CA SER A 376 -1.18 20.50 -19.91
C SER A 376 -0.84 20.52 -18.42
N TYR A 377 0.45 20.40 -18.06
CA TYR A 377 0.90 20.64 -16.68
C TYR A 377 0.58 22.04 -16.15
N TYR A 378 0.32 22.99 -17.06
CA TYR A 378 -0.01 24.37 -16.73
C TYR A 378 -1.51 24.61 -16.50
N ASP A 379 -2.36 23.59 -16.65
CA ASP A 379 -3.78 23.73 -16.34
C ASP A 379 -3.97 24.10 -14.85
N SER A 380 -4.91 25.01 -14.58
CA SER A 380 -5.13 25.57 -13.25
C SER A 380 -5.60 24.53 -12.23
N ASN A 381 -6.33 23.50 -12.66
CA ASN A 381 -7.01 22.56 -11.77
C ASN A 381 -6.37 21.17 -11.72
N ILE A 382 -5.80 20.68 -12.84
CA ILE A 382 -5.19 19.34 -12.88
C ILE A 382 -4.15 19.16 -11.77
N GLY A 383 -4.17 18.04 -11.07
CA GLY A 383 -3.16 17.79 -10.05
C GLY A 383 -3.43 18.50 -8.70
N ILE A 384 -4.56 19.17 -8.49
CA ILE A 384 -4.91 19.76 -7.17
C ILE A 384 -5.44 18.69 -6.21
N ASN A 385 -6.43 17.91 -6.66
CA ASN A 385 -6.98 16.77 -5.92
C ASN A 385 -6.43 15.51 -6.60
N ASN A 386 -5.74 14.64 -5.87
CA ASN A 386 -5.06 13.48 -6.44
C ASN A 386 -5.30 12.27 -5.56
N VAL A 387 -6.18 11.37 -5.97
CA VAL A 387 -6.51 10.18 -5.18
C VAL A 387 -5.83 8.95 -5.80
N ALA A 388 -5.03 8.27 -4.99
CA ALA A 388 -4.36 7.01 -5.32
C ALA A 388 -4.91 5.89 -4.43
N TYR A 389 -5.37 4.80 -5.04
CA TYR A 389 -5.71 3.57 -4.31
C TYR A 389 -4.47 2.69 -4.23
N THR A 390 -3.78 2.71 -3.08
CA THR A 390 -2.44 2.12 -2.93
C THR A 390 -2.44 0.74 -2.31
N LYS A 391 -3.49 0.39 -1.54
CA LYS A 391 -3.69 -0.96 -0.97
C LYS A 391 -5.14 -1.40 -1.19
N VAL A 392 -5.32 -2.35 -2.11
CA VAL A 392 -6.61 -2.95 -2.48
C VAL A 392 -6.49 -4.46 -2.31
N GLU A 393 -7.22 -5.01 -1.36
CA GLU A 393 -7.02 -6.37 -0.87
C GLU A 393 -8.22 -7.28 -1.15
N PRO A 394 -8.02 -8.61 -1.16
CA PRO A 394 -9.11 -9.57 -1.15
C PRO A 394 -10.01 -9.40 0.08
N THR A 395 -11.27 -9.77 -0.02
CA THR A 395 -12.22 -9.69 1.12
C THR A 395 -12.00 -10.71 2.22
N THR A 396 -11.01 -11.58 2.06
CA THR A 396 -10.59 -12.59 3.05
C THR A 396 -9.54 -12.07 4.03
N ASN A 397 -9.03 -10.84 3.85
CA ASN A 397 -8.02 -10.21 4.70
C ASN A 397 -8.51 -10.02 6.16
N TYR A 398 -9.80 -9.70 6.32
CA TYR A 398 -10.46 -9.48 7.61
C TYR A 398 -11.88 -10.03 7.56
N SER A 399 -12.39 -10.48 8.71
CA SER A 399 -13.74 -11.06 8.85
C SER A 399 -14.79 -10.05 9.30
N GLY A 400 -14.40 -8.85 9.73
CA GLY A 400 -15.29 -7.82 10.25
C GLY A 400 -14.64 -6.45 10.38
N ILE A 401 -15.51 -5.44 10.48
CA ILE A 401 -15.16 -4.02 10.67
C ILE A 401 -16.09 -3.40 11.71
N TYR A 402 -15.50 -2.69 12.66
CA TYR A 402 -16.19 -1.81 13.62
C TYR A 402 -15.97 -0.36 13.18
N GLN A 403 -17.05 0.39 12.99
CA GLN A 403 -17.02 1.75 12.47
C GLN A 403 -18.29 2.51 12.84
N SER A 404 -18.20 3.84 12.86
CA SER A 404 -19.31 4.77 13.11
C SER A 404 -19.11 6.06 12.28
N ASP A 405 -18.48 5.94 11.11
CA ASP A 405 -18.07 7.07 10.27
C ASP A 405 -18.26 6.72 8.78
N LEU A 406 -19.50 6.43 8.40
CA LEU A 406 -19.86 5.94 7.07
C LEU A 406 -19.69 6.99 5.95
N CYS A 407 -19.67 8.27 6.29
CA CYS A 407 -19.36 9.39 5.40
C CYS A 407 -17.88 9.82 5.47
N GLY A 408 -17.08 9.17 6.33
CA GLY A 408 -15.64 9.42 6.46
C GLY A 408 -15.30 10.82 6.97
N MET A 409 -14.09 11.29 6.62
CA MET A 409 -13.57 12.58 7.09
C MET A 409 -14.28 13.76 6.44
N LEU A 410 -15.00 14.54 7.24
CA LEU A 410 -15.69 15.78 6.81
C LEU A 410 -15.14 17.05 7.48
N ALA A 411 -14.47 16.88 8.61
CA ALA A 411 -13.81 17.94 9.34
C ALA A 411 -12.61 17.38 10.12
N THR A 412 -11.89 18.29 10.78
CA THR A 412 -10.77 17.96 11.66
C THR A 412 -10.99 18.52 13.07
N ALA A 413 -10.49 17.82 14.08
CA ALA A 413 -10.55 18.16 15.48
C ALA A 413 -9.16 18.09 16.13
N GLY A 414 -8.99 18.74 17.29
CA GLY A 414 -7.72 18.80 17.99
C GLY A 414 -7.67 19.90 19.04
N PHE A 415 -6.45 20.34 19.37
CA PHE A 415 -6.17 21.18 20.54
C PHE A 415 -5.17 22.30 20.22
N GLU A 416 -5.22 22.88 19.01
CA GLU A 416 -4.25 23.88 18.55
C GLU A 416 -2.80 23.37 18.68
N SER A 417 -2.63 22.09 18.34
CA SER A 417 -1.41 21.31 18.57
C SER A 417 -1.26 20.31 17.42
N ASP A 418 -0.04 20.12 16.94
CA ASP A 418 0.26 19.13 15.90
C ASP A 418 0.08 17.68 16.38
N GLN A 419 -0.08 17.47 17.69
CA GLN A 419 -0.31 16.19 18.32
C GLN A 419 -1.66 16.16 19.06
N ALA A 420 -2.37 15.04 18.95
CA ALA A 420 -3.55 14.72 19.75
C ALA A 420 -3.68 13.20 19.97
N TYR A 421 -4.60 12.83 20.85
CA TYR A 421 -5.03 11.45 21.05
C TYR A 421 -6.51 11.34 20.71
N PHE A 422 -6.91 10.26 20.07
CA PHE A 422 -8.31 9.96 19.81
C PHE A 422 -8.60 8.48 20.04
N ALA A 423 -9.85 8.17 20.34
CA ALA A 423 -10.29 6.82 20.63
C ALA A 423 -11.71 6.58 20.14
N ASN A 424 -12.01 5.33 19.80
CA ASN A 424 -13.37 4.84 19.64
C ASN A 424 -13.57 3.61 20.53
N VAL A 425 -14.76 3.52 21.12
CA VAL A 425 -15.19 2.39 21.94
C VAL A 425 -16.21 1.58 21.14
N PHE A 426 -16.06 0.26 21.15
CA PHE A 426 -16.95 -0.67 20.49
C PHE A 426 -17.37 -1.78 21.44
N THR A 427 -18.46 -2.48 21.09
CA THR A 427 -18.88 -3.71 21.76
C THR A 427 -18.67 -4.88 20.82
N ALA A 428 -17.88 -5.87 21.25
CA ALA A 428 -17.62 -7.06 20.46
C ALA A 428 -18.92 -7.83 20.19
N THR A 429 -19.22 -8.11 18.93
CA THR A 429 -20.44 -8.82 18.50
C THR A 429 -20.28 -10.33 18.48
N ARG A 430 -19.04 -10.82 18.59
CA ARG A 430 -18.65 -12.23 18.64
C ARG A 430 -17.27 -12.37 19.31
N ASN A 431 -16.84 -13.60 19.53
CA ASN A 431 -15.46 -13.89 19.89
C ASN A 431 -14.57 -13.77 18.64
N GLU A 432 -13.58 -12.89 18.66
CA GLU A 432 -12.72 -12.61 17.52
C GLU A 432 -11.40 -11.95 17.93
N SER A 433 -10.49 -11.83 16.96
CA SER A 433 -9.19 -11.17 17.13
C SER A 433 -9.19 -9.79 16.48
N LEU A 434 -8.95 -8.72 17.26
CA LEU A 434 -8.64 -7.40 16.72
C LEU A 434 -7.27 -7.44 16.04
N SER A 435 -7.19 -6.99 14.79
CA SER A 435 -6.02 -7.23 13.94
C SER A 435 -5.46 -5.98 13.26
N ALA A 436 -6.28 -4.94 13.08
CA ALA A 436 -5.82 -3.67 12.51
C ALA A 436 -6.71 -2.49 12.95
N ALA A 437 -6.22 -1.28 12.78
CA ALA A 437 -6.99 -0.05 12.96
C ALA A 437 -6.83 0.86 11.74
N GLY A 438 -7.92 1.47 11.29
CA GLY A 438 -7.90 2.37 10.14
C GLY A 438 -8.30 3.79 10.51
N PHE A 439 -7.51 4.76 10.06
CA PHE A 439 -7.69 6.18 10.36
C PHE A 439 -7.06 7.06 9.28
N TYR A 440 -7.39 8.35 9.31
CA TYR A 440 -6.85 9.32 8.36
C TYR A 440 -5.57 9.99 8.88
N ALA A 441 -4.57 10.14 8.01
CA ALA A 441 -3.53 11.14 8.14
C ALA A 441 -4.00 12.41 7.43
N VAL A 442 -4.05 13.54 8.16
CA VAL A 442 -4.55 14.83 7.64
C VAL A 442 -3.42 15.74 7.11
N GLY A 443 -2.29 15.14 6.76
CA GLY A 443 -1.11 15.82 6.26
C GLY A 443 0.05 14.86 5.98
N VAL A 444 1.18 15.41 5.55
CA VAL A 444 2.39 14.64 5.22
C VAL A 444 3.24 14.36 6.47
N ASN A 445 3.98 13.25 6.46
CA ASN A 445 4.87 12.82 7.55
C ASN A 445 4.15 12.70 8.90
N THR A 446 2.94 12.16 8.90
CA THR A 446 2.14 11.93 10.11
C THR A 446 2.69 10.75 10.88
N GLU A 447 3.14 11.00 12.11
CA GLU A 447 3.56 9.95 13.05
C GLU A 447 2.33 9.40 13.79
N TYR A 448 2.33 8.09 14.06
CA TYR A 448 1.25 7.47 14.84
C TYR A 448 1.77 6.40 15.81
N GLU A 449 1.00 6.19 16.88
CA GLU A 449 1.09 5.01 17.75
C GLU A 449 -0.34 4.51 18.03
N VAL A 450 -0.58 3.20 17.91
CA VAL A 450 -1.89 2.57 18.13
C VAL A 450 -1.86 1.71 19.39
N TYR A 451 -2.92 1.83 20.20
CA TYR A 451 -3.09 1.14 21.47
C TYR A 451 -4.46 0.46 21.56
N VAL A 452 -4.50 -0.74 22.13
CA VAL A 452 -5.73 -1.51 22.34
C VAL A 452 -6.03 -1.66 23.83
N ILE A 453 -7.28 -1.38 24.21
CA ILE A 453 -7.85 -1.65 25.53
C ILE A 453 -8.89 -2.76 25.33
N SER A 454 -8.55 -4.01 25.68
CA SER A 454 -9.43 -5.17 25.46
C SER A 454 -10.67 -5.20 26.36
N GLU A 455 -10.64 -4.48 27.48
CA GLU A 455 -11.76 -4.35 28.42
C GLU A 455 -11.93 -2.88 28.81
N PHE A 456 -12.81 -2.17 28.12
CA PHE A 456 -13.14 -0.77 28.40
C PHE A 456 -14.12 -0.67 29.57
N SER A 457 -13.66 -0.10 30.68
CA SER A 457 -14.45 0.10 31.91
C SER A 457 -14.78 1.57 32.20
N GLY A 458 -14.51 2.47 31.25
CA GLY A 458 -14.68 3.93 31.38
C GLY A 458 -13.46 4.70 30.88
N VAL A 459 -13.58 6.04 30.75
CA VAL A 459 -12.56 6.91 30.14
C VAL A 459 -11.17 6.82 30.79
N GLU A 460 -11.10 6.52 32.09
CA GLU A 460 -9.85 6.31 32.82
C GLU A 460 -9.03 5.12 32.27
N SER A 461 -9.69 4.14 31.64
CA SER A 461 -9.02 2.97 31.05
C SER A 461 -8.28 3.28 29.75
N LEU A 462 -8.61 4.38 29.06
CA LEU A 462 -8.02 4.74 27.76
C LEU A 462 -6.51 5.02 27.85
N SER A 463 -5.99 5.37 29.04
CA SER A 463 -4.56 5.61 29.25
C SER A 463 -3.75 4.33 29.48
N GLY A 464 -4.40 3.17 29.61
CA GLY A 464 -3.79 1.89 30.01
C GLY A 464 -3.63 0.85 28.88
N GLY A 465 -3.83 1.24 27.62
CA GLY A 465 -3.82 0.31 26.49
C GLY A 465 -2.46 -0.32 26.18
N LYS A 466 -2.48 -1.49 25.54
CA LYS A 466 -1.28 -2.15 24.99
C LYS A 466 -0.94 -1.54 23.64
N LYS A 467 0.28 -1.04 23.46
CA LYS A 467 0.77 -0.57 22.16
C LYS A 467 0.85 -1.74 21.18
N VAL A 468 0.20 -1.63 20.03
CA VAL A 468 0.11 -2.68 19.01
C VAL A 468 0.72 -2.28 17.67
N ALA A 469 0.88 -0.99 17.39
CA ALA A 469 1.53 -0.51 16.18
C ALA A 469 2.13 0.90 16.38
N GLU A 470 3.11 1.25 15.54
CA GLU A 470 3.65 2.61 15.44
C GLU A 470 4.33 2.82 14.08
N GLY A 471 4.36 4.05 13.58
CA GLY A 471 4.97 4.32 12.28
C GLY A 471 4.84 5.78 11.84
N VAL A 472 5.19 6.02 10.57
CA VAL A 472 5.11 7.32 9.91
C VAL A 472 4.46 7.17 8.54
N LEU A 473 3.47 8.02 8.27
CA LEU A 473 2.69 8.05 7.03
C LEU A 473 3.15 9.22 6.18
N SER A 474 3.58 8.94 4.94
CA SER A 474 4.26 9.93 4.12
C SER A 474 3.33 10.96 3.49
N ASN A 475 2.11 10.55 3.14
CA ASN A 475 1.11 11.40 2.47
C ASN A 475 -0.16 11.54 3.33
N GLU A 476 -0.96 12.56 3.03
CA GLU A 476 -2.34 12.63 3.52
C GLU A 476 -3.14 11.44 2.96
N GLY A 477 -4.18 11.00 3.65
CA GLY A 477 -5.00 9.87 3.17
C GLY A 477 -5.60 9.03 4.29
N TYR A 478 -6.12 7.87 3.92
CA TYR A 478 -6.61 6.85 4.85
C TYR A 478 -5.67 5.65 4.83
N TYR A 479 -5.38 5.11 6.02
CA TYR A 479 -4.48 3.98 6.19
C TYR A 479 -5.07 2.96 7.16
N THR A 480 -5.07 1.69 6.77
CA THR A 480 -5.29 0.55 7.66
C THR A 480 -3.95 0.03 8.15
N ILE A 481 -3.73 0.12 9.45
CA ILE A 481 -2.49 -0.25 10.14
C ILE A 481 -2.66 -1.59 10.83
N ASP A 482 -1.88 -2.58 10.42
CA ASP A 482 -1.84 -3.89 11.04
C ASP A 482 -1.24 -3.84 12.45
N PHE A 483 -1.80 -4.67 13.33
CA PHE A 483 -1.27 -4.84 14.67
C PHE A 483 -0.11 -5.84 14.64
N ASN A 484 0.95 -5.51 15.37
CA ASN A 484 2.09 -6.42 15.58
C ASN A 484 1.69 -7.71 16.31
N GLU A 485 0.55 -7.70 16.99
CA GLU A 485 -0.03 -8.86 17.66
C GLU A 485 -1.57 -8.74 17.67
N GLU A 486 -2.25 -9.82 17.29
CA GLU A 486 -3.71 -9.91 17.39
C GLU A 486 -4.18 -9.89 18.85
N ILE A 487 -5.24 -9.13 19.14
CA ILE A 487 -5.80 -9.01 20.49
C ILE A 487 -7.20 -9.62 20.53
N GLY A 488 -7.35 -10.72 21.28
CA GLY A 488 -8.63 -11.39 21.43
C GLY A 488 -9.63 -10.58 22.26
N VAL A 489 -10.88 -10.51 21.77
CA VAL A 489 -12.03 -9.96 22.50
C VAL A 489 -13.16 -10.99 22.57
N THR A 490 -13.96 -10.91 23.62
CA THR A 490 -15.09 -11.84 23.85
C THR A 490 -16.40 -11.14 23.52
N GLU A 491 -17.37 -11.86 22.95
CA GLU A 491 -18.69 -11.34 22.66
C GLU A 491 -19.31 -10.60 23.87
N GLY A 492 -19.88 -9.43 23.61
CA GLY A 492 -20.50 -8.54 24.60
C GLY A 492 -19.51 -7.71 25.44
N THR A 493 -18.20 -7.97 25.34
CA THR A 493 -17.21 -7.11 25.99
C THR A 493 -17.04 -5.80 25.22
N ARG A 494 -16.88 -4.71 25.96
CA ARG A 494 -16.52 -3.42 25.38
C ARG A 494 -15.02 -3.31 25.30
N PHE A 495 -14.51 -2.84 24.17
CA PHE A 495 -13.08 -2.59 23.96
C PHE A 495 -12.91 -1.20 23.35
N ALA A 496 -11.70 -0.66 23.42
CA ALA A 496 -11.36 0.61 22.81
C ALA A 496 -10.05 0.52 22.04
N VAL A 497 -9.95 1.30 20.96
CA VAL A 497 -8.69 1.57 20.28
C VAL A 497 -8.38 3.04 20.44
N VAL A 498 -7.13 3.33 20.81
CA VAL A 498 -6.61 4.68 20.98
C VAL A 498 -5.49 4.88 19.97
N VAL A 499 -5.50 6.02 19.30
CA VAL A 499 -4.42 6.46 18.42
C VAL A 499 -3.85 7.75 18.98
N LYS A 500 -2.53 7.76 19.18
CA LYS A 500 -1.76 9.00 19.29
C LYS A 500 -1.33 9.38 17.89
N ILE A 501 -1.68 10.58 17.46
CA ILE A 501 -1.35 11.08 16.13
C ILE A 501 -0.57 12.38 16.24
N LYS A 502 0.42 12.55 15.37
CA LYS A 502 1.14 13.81 15.23
C LYS A 502 1.33 14.14 13.76
N THR A 503 0.73 15.24 13.31
CA THR A 503 0.78 15.70 11.92
C THR A 503 1.46 17.07 11.87
N PRO A 504 2.74 17.15 11.44
CA PRO A 504 3.51 18.39 11.45
C PRO A 504 2.78 19.55 10.76
N GLY A 505 2.61 20.66 11.49
CA GLY A 505 1.99 21.88 10.98
C GLY A 505 0.46 21.87 10.90
N ASN A 506 -0.22 20.81 11.38
CA ASN A 506 -1.68 20.75 11.44
C ASN A 506 -2.16 20.84 12.89
N GLU A 507 -2.77 21.97 13.27
CA GLU A 507 -3.28 22.25 14.62
C GLU A 507 -4.45 21.36 15.08
N TYR A 508 -5.07 20.64 14.14
CA TYR A 508 -6.24 19.79 14.34
C TYR A 508 -6.02 18.42 13.68
N PRO A 509 -5.17 17.54 14.24
CA PRO A 509 -4.69 16.36 13.54
C PRO A 509 -5.68 15.18 13.52
N VAL A 510 -6.86 15.29 14.13
CA VAL A 510 -7.84 14.19 14.23
C VAL A 510 -8.93 14.35 13.18
N ALA A 511 -9.09 13.37 12.30
CA ALA A 511 -10.20 13.34 11.35
C ALA A 511 -11.52 12.97 12.04
N VAL A 512 -12.59 13.70 11.70
CA VAL A 512 -13.93 13.46 12.22
C VAL A 512 -14.99 13.53 11.12
N GLU A 513 -16.00 12.68 11.25
CA GLU A 513 -17.26 12.78 10.51
C GLU A 513 -18.16 13.77 11.26
N SER A 514 -18.68 14.80 10.59
CA SER A 514 -19.37 15.90 11.25
C SER A 514 -20.56 16.40 10.43
N ILE A 515 -21.62 16.79 11.14
CA ILE A 515 -22.78 17.50 10.57
C ILE A 515 -22.52 19.00 10.38
N ALA A 516 -21.43 19.54 10.96
CA ALA A 516 -21.14 20.96 10.94
C ALA A 516 -20.39 21.37 9.66
N GLY A 517 -20.86 22.41 8.97
CA GLY A 517 -20.09 23.11 7.94
C GLY A 517 -20.17 22.54 6.51
N GLN A 518 -20.87 21.42 6.28
CA GLN A 518 -21.01 20.83 4.95
C GLN A 518 -22.48 20.83 4.49
N ASN A 519 -22.76 21.46 3.34
CA ASN A 519 -24.12 21.59 2.78
C ASN A 519 -24.76 20.25 2.34
N PHE A 520 -24.03 19.14 2.43
CA PHE A 520 -24.47 17.81 1.98
C PHE A 520 -24.35 16.72 3.06
N ALA A 521 -23.96 17.07 4.29
CA ALA A 521 -23.82 16.14 5.42
C ALA A 521 -25.12 15.92 6.22
N HIS A 522 -26.29 16.13 5.60
CA HIS A 522 -27.59 16.10 6.29
C HIS A 522 -28.01 14.72 6.81
N HIS A 523 -27.37 13.66 6.32
CA HIS A 523 -27.66 12.27 6.66
C HIS A 523 -26.59 11.60 7.51
N VAL A 524 -25.59 12.36 7.97
CA VAL A 524 -24.59 11.85 8.92
C VAL A 524 -25.31 11.49 10.22
N ASP A 525 -25.13 10.25 10.67
CA ASP A 525 -25.54 9.81 11.99
C ASP A 525 -24.37 10.02 12.95
N ILE A 526 -24.55 10.86 13.97
CA ILE A 526 -23.54 11.13 15.01
C ILE A 526 -23.94 10.51 16.36
N SER A 527 -24.84 9.53 16.34
CA SER A 527 -25.39 8.87 17.53
C SER A 527 -25.04 7.39 17.61
N ASP A 528 -24.34 6.88 16.59
CA ASP A 528 -23.91 5.49 16.44
C ASP A 528 -22.46 5.26 16.90
N GLY A 529 -21.76 6.32 17.34
CA GLY A 529 -20.38 6.27 17.79
C GLY A 529 -20.24 6.28 19.32
N GLU A 530 -18.99 6.16 19.75
CA GLU A 530 -18.57 6.48 21.12
C GLU A 530 -17.11 6.94 21.09
N GLY A 531 -16.91 8.10 20.47
CA GLY A 531 -15.59 8.68 20.21
C GLY A 531 -15.12 9.62 21.31
N TYR A 532 -13.81 9.65 21.52
CA TYR A 532 -13.16 10.56 22.47
C TYR A 532 -11.90 11.20 21.87
N ILE A 533 -11.60 12.44 22.25
CA ILE A 533 -10.31 13.10 21.98
C ILE A 533 -9.66 13.62 23.27
N SER A 534 -8.33 13.65 23.29
CA SER A 534 -7.52 14.14 24.41
C SER A 534 -6.23 14.82 23.94
N ALA A 535 -5.76 15.80 24.69
CA ALA A 535 -4.45 16.42 24.47
C ALA A 535 -3.31 15.67 25.19
N SER A 536 -3.62 14.92 26.26
CA SER A 536 -2.64 14.43 27.24
C SER A 536 -2.87 13.00 27.73
N MET A 537 -3.91 12.31 27.24
CA MET A 537 -4.44 11.03 27.75
C MET A 537 -5.00 11.06 29.17
N SER A 538 -5.01 12.20 29.87
CA SER A 538 -5.55 12.29 31.23
C SER A 538 -6.99 12.79 31.28
N GLU A 539 -7.39 13.63 30.32
CA GLU A 539 -8.73 14.17 30.21
C GLU A 539 -9.28 13.89 28.81
N TRP A 540 -10.43 13.23 28.74
CA TRP A 540 -11.06 12.82 27.49
C TRP A 540 -12.38 13.56 27.29
N LYS A 541 -12.58 14.11 26.09
CA LYS A 541 -13.83 14.74 25.67
C LYS A 541 -14.56 13.81 24.72
N ASN A 542 -15.81 13.47 25.03
CA ASN A 542 -16.66 12.72 24.11
C ASN A 542 -17.01 13.60 22.89
N THR A 543 -16.76 13.09 21.68
CA THR A 543 -16.85 13.92 20.47
C THR A 543 -18.28 14.22 20.06
N GLU A 544 -19.20 13.28 20.23
CA GLU A 544 -20.61 13.47 19.91
C GLU A 544 -21.23 14.58 20.77
N GLN A 545 -20.96 14.56 22.08
CA GLN A 545 -21.51 15.52 23.04
C GLN A 545 -20.92 16.92 22.91
N HIS A 546 -19.62 17.03 22.60
CA HIS A 546 -18.91 18.31 22.61
C HIS A 546 -18.75 18.94 21.22
N TYR A 547 -18.72 18.13 20.16
CA TYR A 547 -18.37 18.57 18.81
C TYR A 547 -19.39 18.14 17.74
N GLN A 548 -20.42 17.36 18.12
CA GLN A 548 -21.42 16.82 17.19
C GLN A 548 -20.76 16.06 16.03
N SER A 549 -19.83 15.16 16.37
CA SER A 549 -19.01 14.46 15.39
C SER A 549 -18.58 13.07 15.88
N ASN A 550 -18.41 12.14 14.95
CA ASN A 550 -17.79 10.85 15.17
C ASN A 550 -16.30 10.88 14.81
N VAL A 551 -15.47 10.19 15.59
CA VAL A 551 -14.05 10.05 15.26
C VAL A 551 -13.92 9.05 14.12
N CYS A 552 -13.15 9.41 13.08
CA CYS A 552 -12.86 8.52 11.96
C CYS A 552 -11.78 7.49 12.35
N LEU A 553 -12.18 6.50 13.13
CA LEU A 553 -11.35 5.39 13.59
C LEU A 553 -12.12 4.07 13.47
N LYS A 554 -11.67 3.22 12.55
CA LYS A 554 -12.23 1.88 12.32
C LYS A 554 -11.33 0.80 12.93
N VAL A 555 -11.92 -0.35 13.28
CA VAL A 555 -11.17 -1.51 13.80
C VAL A 555 -11.54 -2.74 13.00
N TYR A 556 -10.52 -3.48 12.54
CA TYR A 556 -10.69 -4.66 11.72
C TYR A 556 -10.38 -5.93 12.50
N THR A 557 -11.15 -6.99 12.25
CA THR A 557 -11.04 -8.27 12.98
C THR A 557 -10.78 -9.46 12.07
N LYS A 558 -10.25 -10.55 12.64
CA LYS A 558 -10.05 -11.85 11.98
C LYS A 558 -10.87 -12.91 12.68
#